data_AF-X1BXY4-F1
#
_entry.id   AF-X1BXY4-F1
#
_cell.length_a   1.000
_cell.length_b   1.000
_cell.length_c   1.000
_cell.angle_alpha   90.00
_cell.angle_beta   90.00
_cell.angle_gamma   90.00
#
_symmetry.space_group_name_H-M   'P 1'
#
loop_
_entity.id
_entity.type
_entity.pdbx_description
1 polymer ?
#
loop_
_entity_poly.entity_id
_entity_poly.type
_entity_poly.pdbx_seq_one_letter_code
_entity_poly.pdbx_strand_id
1 'polypeptide(L)'
;SCTLSSPVTVESKIKKEIYNGEITRQLTLKKEPISTGLSYCGVEFVDDCVFFQPGLKINGWSLACIISGGPSNPGTVLIPTKSDAKPLSYFRDIPKDRLEKGPNYVTFKLDVADIYKLAIRPEDIDFTRPAKIGYVFKIPDTDEFGFLVKISDDIPKSQKECFDVARDHPNSEIGVIQSYNSESPDLTHLNFGEIELQLNQFETIDNASLGKAKHQIFGYIGSKEEIIDVVEKYLGITNPSLF
;
A
#
# COMPACT_ATOMS: atom_id res chain seq x y z
N SER A 1 -12.63 -20.58 -0.43
CA SER A 1 -11.90 -19.72 -1.37
C SER A 1 -12.84 -19.33 -2.50
N CYS A 2 -12.62 -18.17 -3.11
CA CYS A 2 -13.33 -17.70 -4.30
C CYS A 2 -12.30 -17.43 -5.39
N THR A 3 -12.56 -17.85 -6.63
CA THR A 3 -11.69 -17.56 -7.77
C THR A 3 -12.43 -16.63 -8.71
N LEU A 4 -11.79 -15.52 -9.06
CA LEU A 4 -12.28 -14.53 -10.02
C LEU A 4 -11.33 -14.51 -11.20
N SER A 5 -11.85 -14.54 -12.42
CA SER A 5 -11.06 -14.39 -13.64
C SER A 5 -11.72 -13.35 -14.53
N SER A 6 -10.90 -12.48 -15.12
CA SER A 6 -11.38 -11.46 -16.06
C SER A 6 -10.34 -11.18 -17.14
N PRO A 7 -10.76 -10.89 -18.38
CA PRO A 7 -9.87 -10.31 -19.36
C PRO A 7 -9.41 -8.92 -18.89
N VAL A 8 -8.19 -8.55 -19.26
CA VAL A 8 -7.63 -7.22 -19.01
C VAL A 8 -7.05 -6.64 -20.29
N THR A 9 -7.36 -5.38 -20.56
CA THR A 9 -6.78 -4.62 -21.67
C THR A 9 -6.18 -3.34 -21.09
N VAL A 10 -4.92 -3.09 -21.41
CA VAL A 10 -4.21 -1.87 -20.99
C VAL A 10 -3.62 -1.18 -22.21
N GLU A 11 -3.65 0.15 -22.21
CA GLU A 11 -3.01 0.96 -23.24
C GLU A 11 -1.77 1.65 -22.67
N SER A 12 -0.63 1.50 -23.33
CA SER A 12 0.57 2.27 -22.99
C SER A 12 0.32 3.77 -23.20
N LYS A 13 0.43 4.58 -22.15
CA LYS A 13 0.28 6.03 -22.29
C LYS A 13 1.32 6.66 -23.23
N ILE A 14 2.52 6.08 -23.28
CA ILE A 14 3.67 6.58 -24.08
C ILE A 14 3.59 6.04 -25.51
N LYS A 15 3.50 4.72 -25.68
CA LYS A 15 3.57 4.08 -27.01
C LYS A 15 2.22 4.02 -27.73
N LYS A 16 1.11 4.21 -27.01
CA LYS A 16 -0.27 4.00 -27.52
C LYS A 16 -0.52 2.57 -28.03
N GLU A 17 0.32 1.63 -27.60
CA GLU A 17 0.14 0.20 -27.85
C GLU A 17 -0.89 -0.38 -26.88
N ILE A 18 -1.74 -1.27 -27.40
CA ILE A 18 -2.73 -1.99 -26.61
C ILE A 18 -2.18 -3.37 -26.28
N TYR A 19 -2.17 -3.73 -25.00
CA TYR A 19 -1.81 -5.05 -24.52
C TYR A 19 -3.04 -5.73 -23.93
N ASN A 20 -3.31 -6.95 -24.40
CA ASN A 20 -4.40 -7.78 -23.94
C ASN A 20 -3.87 -8.92 -23.08
N GLY A 21 -4.68 -9.32 -22.11
CA GLY A 21 -4.30 -10.31 -21.13
C GLY A 21 -5.48 -10.83 -20.34
N GLU A 22 -5.16 -11.58 -19.29
CA GLU A 22 -6.12 -12.10 -18.32
C GLU A 22 -5.53 -11.99 -16.92
N ILE A 23 -6.39 -11.73 -15.94
CA ILE A 23 -6.04 -11.81 -14.53
C ILE A 23 -6.95 -12.82 -13.85
N THR A 24 -6.35 -13.70 -13.07
CA THR A 24 -7.02 -14.61 -12.17
C THR A 24 -6.60 -14.28 -10.75
N ARG A 25 -7.59 -14.12 -9.87
CA ARG A 25 -7.41 -13.81 -8.46
C ARG A 25 -8.10 -14.88 -7.63
N GLN A 26 -7.37 -15.48 -6.71
CA GLN A 26 -7.91 -16.34 -5.68
C GLN A 26 -8.01 -15.57 -4.37
N LEU A 27 -9.18 -15.57 -3.75
CA LEU A 27 -9.44 -14.94 -2.47
C LEU A 27 -9.71 -16.00 -1.41
N THR A 28 -9.00 -15.91 -0.29
CA THR A 28 -9.18 -16.81 0.84
C THR A 28 -9.26 -16.02 2.14
N LEU A 29 -10.26 -16.32 2.97
CA LEU A 29 -10.33 -15.78 4.33
C LEU A 29 -9.15 -16.34 5.14
N LYS A 30 -8.43 -15.45 5.81
CA LYS A 30 -7.32 -15.83 6.69
C LYS A 30 -7.75 -15.72 8.12
N LYS A 31 -7.48 -16.78 8.88
CA LYS A 31 -7.54 -16.71 10.34
C LYS A 31 -6.55 -15.66 10.82
N GLU A 32 -6.85 -15.09 11.98
CA GLU A 32 -6.01 -14.11 12.64
C GLU A 32 -4.59 -14.67 12.83
N PRO A 33 -3.55 -14.02 12.27
CA PRO A 33 -2.17 -14.48 12.39
C PRO A 33 -1.63 -14.43 13.82
N ILE A 34 -2.07 -13.45 14.60
CA ILE A 34 -1.68 -13.22 15.99
C ILE A 34 -2.99 -13.12 16.77
N SER A 35 -3.23 -14.01 17.73
CA SER A 35 -4.46 -13.97 18.54
C SER A 35 -4.49 -12.69 19.39
N THR A 36 -5.36 -11.74 19.05
CA THR A 36 -5.50 -10.46 19.81
C THR A 36 -6.74 -10.43 20.69
N GLY A 37 -7.78 -11.21 20.35
CA GLY A 37 -9.08 -11.13 21.00
C GLY A 37 -9.98 -10.00 20.49
N LEU A 38 -9.50 -9.21 19.52
CA LEU A 38 -10.25 -8.13 18.90
C LEU A 38 -11.14 -8.63 17.76
N SER A 39 -12.07 -7.76 17.35
CA SER A 39 -12.79 -7.95 16.09
C SER A 39 -11.82 -7.89 14.92
N TYR A 40 -11.81 -8.94 14.10
CA TYR A 40 -10.82 -9.12 13.03
C TYR A 40 -11.46 -9.63 11.74
N CYS A 41 -10.93 -9.16 10.61
CA CYS A 41 -11.18 -9.73 9.30
C CYS A 41 -9.87 -9.78 8.51
N GLY A 42 -9.61 -10.88 7.81
CA GLY A 42 -8.43 -11.00 6.98
C GLY A 42 -8.67 -11.74 5.69
N VAL A 43 -8.05 -11.25 4.62
CA VAL A 43 -8.15 -11.81 3.28
C VAL A 43 -6.74 -11.93 2.70
N GLU A 44 -6.47 -13.08 2.09
CA GLU A 44 -5.32 -13.31 1.23
C GLU A 44 -5.77 -13.36 -0.22
N PHE A 45 -4.97 -12.74 -1.06
CA PHE A 45 -5.11 -12.70 -2.49
C PHE A 45 -3.91 -13.42 -3.10
N VAL A 46 -4.18 -14.32 -4.05
CA VAL A 46 -3.17 -14.87 -4.95
C VAL A 46 -3.56 -14.47 -6.35
N ASP A 47 -2.76 -13.58 -6.94
CA ASP A 47 -2.98 -13.01 -8.26
C ASP A 47 -2.04 -13.67 -9.27
N ASP A 48 -2.59 -14.03 -10.42
CA ASP A 48 -1.88 -14.51 -11.60
C ASP A 48 -2.36 -13.68 -12.80
N CYS A 49 -1.48 -12.86 -13.35
CA CYS A 49 -1.78 -11.93 -14.44
C CYS A 49 -0.89 -12.25 -15.65
N VAL A 50 -1.51 -12.45 -16.81
CA VAL A 50 -0.84 -12.78 -18.06
C VAL A 50 -1.15 -11.69 -19.07
N PHE A 51 -0.14 -11.15 -19.73
CA PHE A 51 -0.29 -10.42 -21.00
C PHE A 51 0.22 -11.29 -22.15
N PHE A 52 -0.55 -11.37 -23.24
CA PHE A 52 -0.26 -12.21 -24.42
C PHE A 52 0.82 -11.62 -25.33
N GLN A 53 1.84 -11.00 -24.72
CA GLN A 53 3.00 -10.44 -25.39
C GLN A 53 4.22 -10.63 -24.48
N PRO A 54 5.37 -11.08 -25.00
CA PRO A 54 6.59 -11.25 -24.20
C PRO A 54 7.31 -9.92 -23.97
N GLY A 55 8.23 -9.90 -23.01
CA GLY A 55 9.21 -8.82 -22.82
C GLY A 55 8.62 -7.50 -22.32
N LEU A 56 7.40 -7.51 -21.76
CA LEU A 56 6.82 -6.31 -21.17
C LEU A 56 7.51 -5.99 -19.83
N LYS A 57 7.91 -4.74 -19.66
CA LYS A 57 8.39 -4.21 -18.37
C LYS A 57 7.21 -3.59 -17.66
N ILE A 58 6.63 -4.31 -16.71
CA ILE A 58 5.43 -3.92 -15.97
C ILE A 58 5.61 -4.39 -14.53
N ASN A 59 5.21 -3.56 -13.57
CA ASN A 59 4.96 -3.97 -12.19
C ASN A 59 3.46 -3.79 -11.92
N GLY A 60 2.86 -4.76 -11.22
CA GLY A 60 1.51 -4.61 -10.70
C GLY A 60 1.47 -3.73 -9.44
N TRP A 61 0.28 -3.30 -9.04
CA TRP A 61 0.05 -2.61 -7.78
C TRP A 61 -1.06 -3.31 -7.00
N SER A 62 -0.80 -3.61 -5.72
CA SER A 62 -1.84 -3.99 -4.77
C SER A 62 -2.26 -2.75 -4.00
N LEU A 63 -3.46 -2.27 -4.29
CA LEU A 63 -4.02 -1.02 -3.75
C LEU A 63 -5.17 -1.32 -2.78
N ALA A 64 -5.34 -0.50 -1.75
CA ALA A 64 -6.58 -0.41 -1.00
C ALA A 64 -6.98 1.06 -0.83
N CYS A 65 -8.20 1.39 -1.25
CA CYS A 65 -8.83 2.66 -0.88
C CYS A 65 -9.21 2.59 0.60
N ILE A 66 -8.87 3.64 1.33
CA ILE A 66 -9.10 3.75 2.77
C ILE A 66 -9.88 5.03 3.07
N ILE A 67 -10.80 4.98 4.03
CA ILE A 67 -11.62 6.13 4.41
C ILE A 67 -10.82 7.04 5.35
N SER A 68 -10.82 8.34 5.10
CA SER A 68 -10.35 9.38 6.01
C SER A 68 -11.53 10.11 6.65
N GLY A 69 -11.40 10.46 7.93
CA GLY A 69 -12.36 11.33 8.62
C GLY A 69 -12.15 12.82 8.32
N GLY A 70 -11.26 13.16 7.39
CA GLY A 70 -10.98 14.54 6.99
C GLY A 70 -10.01 15.26 7.93
N PRO A 71 -9.85 16.59 7.80
CA PRO A 71 -8.90 17.38 8.58
C PRO A 71 -9.08 17.31 10.10
N SER A 72 -10.32 17.13 10.57
CA SER A 72 -10.67 17.04 11.99
C SER A 72 -10.55 15.63 12.58
N ASN A 73 -10.41 14.61 11.75
CA ASN A 73 -10.24 13.22 12.16
C ASN A 73 -9.32 12.49 11.16
N PRO A 74 -8.04 12.89 11.10
CA PRO A 74 -7.10 12.34 10.15
C PRO A 74 -6.82 10.86 10.45
N GLY A 75 -6.54 10.10 9.41
CA GLY A 75 -5.91 8.80 9.56
C GLY A 75 -4.38 8.92 9.55
N THR A 76 -3.75 7.85 10.03
CA THR A 76 -2.29 7.73 10.14
C THR A 76 -1.83 6.51 9.36
N VAL A 77 -0.96 6.74 8.38
CA VAL A 77 -0.24 5.67 7.68
C VAL A 77 1.03 5.36 8.43
N LEU A 78 1.33 4.08 8.62
CA LEU A 78 2.52 3.60 9.32
C LEU A 78 3.25 2.59 8.43
N ILE A 79 4.48 2.92 8.03
CA ILE A 79 5.30 2.07 7.17
C ILE A 79 6.57 1.66 7.93
N PRO A 80 6.74 0.37 8.28
CA PRO A 80 7.99 -0.15 8.83
C PRO A 80 9.15 0.05 7.85
N THR A 81 10.28 0.51 8.36
CA THR A 81 11.48 0.77 7.56
C THR A 81 12.74 0.42 8.35
N LYS A 82 13.89 0.38 7.67
CA LYS A 82 15.20 0.46 8.31
C LYS A 82 15.38 1.84 8.95
N SER A 83 16.34 1.95 9.86
CA SER A 83 16.75 3.25 10.41
C SER A 83 17.18 4.20 9.30
N ASP A 84 16.94 5.50 9.49
CA ASP A 84 17.33 6.57 8.56
C ASP A 84 16.74 6.47 7.15
N ALA A 85 15.55 5.85 7.03
CA ALA A 85 14.81 5.81 5.78
C ALA A 85 14.68 7.21 5.14
N LYS A 86 14.66 7.22 3.81
CA LYS A 86 14.49 8.41 2.99
C LYS A 86 13.11 8.38 2.33
N PRO A 87 12.06 8.90 3.01
CA PRO A 87 10.79 9.18 2.38
C PRO A 87 10.96 9.98 1.09
N LEU A 88 10.22 9.58 0.07
CA LEU A 88 10.13 10.27 -1.21
C LEU A 88 8.74 10.91 -1.33
N SER A 89 8.68 12.02 -2.09
CA SER A 89 7.41 12.52 -2.61
C SER A 89 7.33 12.23 -4.09
N TYR A 90 6.17 11.75 -4.55
CA TYR A 90 5.88 11.55 -5.98
C TYR A 90 5.22 12.75 -6.63
N PHE A 91 4.67 13.63 -5.80
CA PHE A 91 4.13 14.93 -6.18
C PHE A 91 5.01 16.03 -5.58
N ARG A 92 4.46 17.20 -5.27
CA ARG A 92 5.17 18.24 -4.52
C ARG A 92 5.68 17.74 -3.15
N ASP A 93 6.64 18.46 -2.58
CA ASP A 93 7.20 18.17 -1.26
C ASP A 93 6.12 18.02 -0.17
N ILE A 94 6.29 17.00 0.68
CA ILE A 94 5.37 16.73 1.79
C ILE A 94 5.73 17.63 2.98
N PRO A 95 4.78 18.43 3.50
CA PRO A 95 4.98 19.26 4.69
C PRO A 95 5.43 18.47 5.92
N LYS A 96 6.24 19.11 6.78
CA LYS A 96 6.82 18.48 7.99
C LYS A 96 5.76 18.06 9.02
N ASP A 97 4.63 18.73 9.06
CA ASP A 97 3.49 18.42 9.94
C ASP A 97 2.64 17.24 9.43
N ARG A 98 2.97 16.68 8.26
CA ARG A 98 2.30 15.53 7.66
C ARG A 98 3.16 14.27 7.61
N LEU A 99 4.46 14.39 7.89
CA LEU A 99 5.43 13.32 7.73
C LEU A 99 6.41 13.33 8.89
N GLU A 100 6.44 12.25 9.66
CA GLU A 100 7.40 12.05 10.74
C GLU A 100 8.16 10.74 10.55
N LYS A 101 9.43 10.73 10.96
CA LYS A 101 10.28 9.55 10.97
C LYS A 101 10.47 9.09 12.40
N GLY A 102 9.95 7.91 12.72
CA GLY A 102 10.27 7.22 13.95
C GLY A 102 11.60 6.47 13.87
N PRO A 103 11.95 5.68 14.90
CA PRO A 103 13.21 4.93 14.94
C PRO A 103 13.35 3.88 13.82
N ASN A 104 12.22 3.25 13.45
CA ASN A 104 12.17 2.16 12.48
C ASN A 104 10.88 2.19 11.63
N TYR A 105 10.30 3.38 11.47
CA TYR A 105 9.09 3.58 10.68
C TYR A 105 8.98 5.01 10.16
N VAL A 106 8.15 5.18 9.15
CA VAL A 106 7.69 6.47 8.65
C VAL A 106 6.20 6.56 8.90
N THR A 107 5.74 7.71 9.42
CA THR A 107 4.31 8.00 9.60
C THR A 107 3.87 9.14 8.70
N PHE A 108 2.66 9.02 8.15
CA PHE A 108 2.11 9.99 7.20
C PHE A 108 0.63 10.28 7.46
N LYS A 109 0.28 11.56 7.45
CA LYS A 109 -1.06 12.06 7.74
C LYS A 109 -1.98 11.95 6.52
N LEU A 110 -3.09 11.24 6.68
CA LEU A 110 -4.16 11.12 5.68
C LEU A 110 -5.44 11.81 6.14
N ASP A 111 -5.61 13.05 5.70
CA ASP A 111 -6.72 13.93 6.10
C ASP A 111 -7.54 14.46 4.92
N VAL A 112 -7.18 14.03 3.70
CA VAL A 112 -7.75 14.42 2.42
C VAL A 112 -7.91 15.93 2.18
N ALA A 113 -7.11 16.74 2.89
CA ALA A 113 -7.18 18.19 2.78
C ALA A 113 -6.45 18.73 1.54
N ASP A 114 -5.53 17.95 0.97
CA ASP A 114 -4.59 18.41 -0.04
C ASP A 114 -3.82 17.25 -0.69
N ILE A 115 -3.39 17.38 -1.95
CA ILE A 115 -2.76 16.29 -2.72
C ILE A 115 -1.30 16.06 -2.29
N TYR A 116 -1.00 14.86 -1.76
CA TYR A 116 0.36 14.41 -1.45
C TYR A 116 0.50 12.90 -1.69
N LYS A 117 1.66 12.44 -2.14
CA LYS A 117 1.94 11.00 -2.28
C LYS A 117 3.30 10.66 -1.69
N LEU A 118 3.26 9.93 -0.56
CA LEU A 118 4.44 9.37 0.10
C LEU A 118 4.86 8.10 -0.62
N ALA A 119 6.17 7.91 -0.77
CA ALA A 119 6.77 6.68 -1.27
C ALA A 119 8.01 6.30 -0.46
N ILE A 120 8.21 4.99 -0.22
CA ILE A 120 9.37 4.44 0.47
C ILE A 120 10.18 3.57 -0.48
N ARG A 121 11.48 3.82 -0.56
CA ARG A 121 12.41 3.08 -1.43
C ARG A 121 12.54 1.62 -0.99
N PRO A 122 12.73 0.67 -1.91
CA PRO A 122 13.03 -0.71 -1.55
C PRO A 122 14.29 -0.85 -0.69
N GLU A 123 15.30 0.00 -0.90
CA GLU A 123 16.52 0.01 -0.09
C GLU A 123 16.25 0.28 1.40
N ASP A 124 15.18 1.01 1.70
CA ASP A 124 14.77 1.37 3.06
C ASP A 124 13.85 0.31 3.71
N ILE A 125 13.45 -0.73 2.98
CA ILE A 125 12.62 -1.82 3.50
C ILE A 125 13.49 -2.90 4.16
N ASP A 126 13.05 -3.35 5.33
CA ASP A 126 13.62 -4.49 6.03
C ASP A 126 12.99 -5.80 5.54
N PHE A 127 13.61 -6.43 4.55
CA PHE A 127 13.16 -7.68 3.93
C PHE A 127 13.44 -8.94 4.76
N THR A 128 13.89 -8.82 6.02
CA THR A 128 13.91 -9.98 6.95
C THR A 128 12.49 -10.38 7.38
N ARG A 129 11.52 -9.49 7.13
CA ARG A 129 10.08 -9.67 7.33
C ARG A 129 9.34 -9.28 6.04
N PRO A 130 8.10 -9.75 5.85
CA PRO A 130 7.26 -9.29 4.76
C PRO A 130 7.08 -7.77 4.79
N ALA A 131 7.00 -7.16 3.61
CA ALA A 131 6.76 -5.73 3.46
C ALA A 131 5.32 -5.39 3.90
N LYS A 132 5.17 -4.26 4.60
CA LYS A 132 3.92 -3.89 5.27
C LYS A 132 3.63 -2.41 5.11
N ILE A 133 2.35 -2.08 4.99
CA ILE A 133 1.83 -0.73 5.17
C ILE A 133 0.58 -0.80 6.03
N GLY A 134 0.61 -0.08 7.15
CA GLY A 134 -0.48 0.05 8.09
C GLY A 134 -1.24 1.36 7.93
N TYR A 135 -2.50 1.36 8.31
CA TYR A 135 -3.36 2.53 8.39
C TYR A 135 -4.21 2.46 9.65
N VAL A 136 -4.07 3.45 10.52
CA VAL A 136 -4.84 3.61 11.76
C VAL A 136 -5.76 4.81 11.62
N PHE A 137 -7.01 4.68 12.05
CA PHE A 137 -7.95 5.80 12.06
C PHE A 137 -8.92 5.66 13.23
N LYS A 138 -9.41 6.78 13.76
CA LYS A 138 -10.53 6.77 14.71
C LYS A 138 -11.82 6.60 13.92
N ILE A 139 -12.64 5.62 14.29
CA ILE A 139 -13.94 5.38 13.66
C ILE A 139 -14.86 6.56 13.99
N PRO A 140 -15.49 7.20 12.97
CA PRO A 140 -16.38 8.33 13.21
C PRO A 140 -17.50 8.00 14.21
N ASP A 141 -17.83 8.97 15.07
CA ASP A 141 -18.92 8.88 16.05
C ASP A 141 -18.79 7.74 17.09
N THR A 142 -17.60 7.15 17.24
CA THR A 142 -17.29 6.17 18.29
C THR A 142 -15.97 6.50 19.00
N ASP A 143 -15.67 5.76 20.08
CA ASP A 143 -14.37 5.79 20.75
C ASP A 143 -13.41 4.70 20.23
N GLU A 144 -13.84 3.95 19.21
CA GLU A 144 -13.07 2.86 18.64
C GLU A 144 -12.10 3.36 17.57
N PHE A 145 -11.03 2.59 17.41
CA PHE A 145 -10.02 2.75 16.37
C PHE A 145 -10.07 1.55 15.44
N GLY A 146 -9.84 1.82 14.16
CA GLY A 146 -9.62 0.82 13.14
C GLY A 146 -8.15 0.75 12.77
N PHE A 147 -7.66 -0.46 12.51
CA PHE A 147 -6.35 -0.69 11.91
C PHE A 147 -6.46 -1.60 10.71
N LEU A 148 -5.95 -1.14 9.57
CA LEU A 148 -5.81 -1.90 8.34
C LEU A 148 -4.32 -2.11 8.05
N VAL A 149 -3.92 -3.32 7.65
CA VAL A 149 -2.55 -3.59 7.22
C VAL A 149 -2.52 -4.40 5.95
N LYS A 150 -1.78 -3.93 4.94
CA LYS A 150 -1.44 -4.71 3.76
C LYS A 150 -0.06 -5.33 3.92
N ILE A 151 0.07 -6.57 3.47
CA ILE A 151 1.30 -7.36 3.61
C ILE A 151 1.61 -8.08 2.30
N SER A 152 2.88 -8.09 1.88
CA SER A 152 3.35 -8.89 0.75
C SER A 152 4.86 -9.18 0.86
N ASP A 153 5.27 -10.36 0.40
CA ASP A 153 6.69 -10.67 0.13
C ASP A 153 7.05 -10.42 -1.35
N ASP A 154 6.03 -10.27 -2.21
CA ASP A 154 6.16 -10.17 -3.65
C ASP A 154 6.29 -8.71 -4.10
N ILE A 155 7.27 -8.00 -3.54
CA ILE A 155 7.58 -6.60 -3.89
C ILE A 155 9.04 -6.44 -4.37
N PRO A 156 9.34 -5.45 -5.23
CA PRO A 156 10.70 -5.20 -5.70
C PRO A 156 11.69 -4.95 -4.56
N LYS A 157 12.91 -5.48 -4.66
CA LYS A 157 13.93 -5.39 -3.60
C LYS A 157 15.04 -4.39 -3.90
N SER A 158 15.01 -3.78 -5.09
CA SER A 158 15.96 -2.76 -5.50
C SER A 158 15.35 -1.79 -6.51
N GLN A 159 15.92 -0.59 -6.65
CA GLN A 159 15.53 0.37 -7.69
C GLN A 159 15.46 -0.23 -9.11
N LYS A 160 16.30 -1.22 -9.42
CA LYS A 160 16.35 -1.85 -10.75
C LYS A 160 15.14 -2.72 -11.08
N GLU A 161 14.47 -3.23 -10.05
CA GLU A 161 13.27 -4.07 -10.16
C GLU A 161 11.97 -3.25 -10.13
N CYS A 162 12.09 -1.95 -9.87
CA CYS A 162 10.95 -1.03 -9.82
C CYS A 162 10.65 -0.48 -11.21
N PHE A 163 9.37 -0.43 -11.56
CA PHE A 163 8.89 0.19 -12.80
C PHE A 163 7.65 1.05 -12.50
N ASP A 164 7.89 2.24 -11.97
CA ASP A 164 6.87 3.26 -11.73
C ASP A 164 7.50 4.66 -11.76
N VAL A 165 7.26 5.42 -12.83
CA VAL A 165 7.87 6.74 -13.01
C VAL A 165 7.02 7.78 -12.28
N ALA A 166 7.60 8.44 -11.29
CA ALA A 166 6.91 9.49 -10.53
C ALA A 166 6.50 10.66 -11.45
N ARG A 167 5.29 11.20 -11.22
CA ARG A 167 4.68 12.25 -12.06
C ARG A 167 5.49 13.55 -12.07
N ASP A 168 5.78 14.08 -10.88
CA ASP A 168 6.42 15.39 -10.74
C ASP A 168 7.96 15.27 -10.65
N HIS A 169 8.47 14.05 -10.46
CA HIS A 169 9.89 13.75 -10.29
C HIS A 169 10.35 12.53 -11.12
N PRO A 170 10.27 12.56 -12.46
CA PRO A 170 10.48 11.37 -13.31
C PRO A 170 11.90 10.79 -13.28
N ASN A 171 12.88 11.54 -12.74
CA ASN A 171 14.27 11.10 -12.59
C ASN A 171 14.62 10.75 -11.13
N SER A 172 13.67 10.76 -10.20
CA SER A 172 13.92 10.38 -8.82
C SER A 172 13.99 8.86 -8.65
N GLU A 173 14.45 8.46 -7.47
CA GLU A 173 14.26 7.09 -6.99
C GLU A 173 12.76 6.76 -6.93
N ILE A 174 12.47 5.47 -7.03
CA ILE A 174 11.13 4.88 -7.05
C ILE A 174 10.87 4.24 -5.68
N GLY A 175 9.68 4.42 -5.14
CA GLY A 175 9.23 3.75 -3.93
C GLY A 175 8.27 2.61 -4.20
N VAL A 176 8.45 1.52 -3.44
CA VAL A 176 7.71 0.25 -3.54
C VAL A 176 6.55 0.14 -2.55
N ILE A 177 6.55 0.98 -1.51
CA ILE A 177 5.42 1.16 -0.61
C ILE A 177 4.99 2.61 -0.73
N GLN A 178 3.72 2.84 -1.05
CA GLN A 178 3.22 4.20 -1.28
C GLN A 178 1.92 4.44 -0.52
N SER A 179 1.66 5.71 -0.22
CA SER A 179 0.36 6.15 0.24
C SER A 179 -0.01 7.50 -0.39
N TYR A 180 -1.27 7.59 -0.82
CA TYR A 180 -1.82 8.77 -1.46
C TYR A 180 -2.84 9.46 -0.55
N ASN A 181 -2.58 10.72 -0.22
CA ASN A 181 -3.58 11.64 0.33
C ASN A 181 -4.28 12.31 -0.85
N SER A 182 -5.54 11.94 -1.08
CA SER A 182 -6.33 12.61 -2.11
C SER A 182 -6.69 14.03 -1.69
N GLU A 183 -7.01 14.87 -2.67
CA GLU A 183 -7.78 16.09 -2.42
C GLU A 183 -9.20 15.80 -2.86
N SER A 184 -10.17 16.11 -2.00
CA SER A 184 -11.57 16.20 -2.38
C SER A 184 -11.92 17.69 -2.53
N PRO A 185 -11.69 18.30 -3.71
CA PRO A 185 -11.91 19.73 -3.89
C PRO A 185 -13.40 20.10 -3.80
N ASP A 186 -14.30 19.12 -3.89
CA ASP A 186 -15.72 19.23 -3.59
C ASP A 186 -16.12 18.29 -2.43
N LEU A 187 -16.58 18.88 -1.33
CA LEU A 187 -17.00 18.20 -0.08
C LEU A 187 -18.13 17.16 -0.25
N THR A 188 -18.64 16.94 -1.46
CA THR A 188 -19.72 16.00 -1.78
C THR A 188 -19.22 14.59 -2.09
N HIS A 189 -17.91 14.39 -2.26
CA HIS A 189 -17.31 13.08 -2.47
C HIS A 189 -16.79 12.47 -1.16
N LEU A 190 -16.81 11.14 -1.12
CA LEU A 190 -16.27 10.37 -0.01
C LEU A 190 -14.76 10.65 0.14
N ASN A 191 -14.36 10.99 1.36
CA ASN A 191 -12.99 11.29 1.75
C ASN A 191 -12.14 10.01 1.76
N PHE A 192 -11.40 9.74 0.68
CA PHE A 192 -10.57 8.55 0.57
C PHE A 192 -9.08 8.85 0.42
N GLY A 193 -8.23 8.04 1.03
CA GLY A 193 -6.82 7.91 0.68
C GLY A 193 -6.53 6.53 0.09
N GLU A 194 -5.26 6.26 -0.18
CA GLU A 194 -4.81 4.94 -0.66
C GLU A 194 -3.57 4.47 0.11
N ILE A 195 -3.47 3.16 0.29
CA ILE A 195 -2.25 2.46 0.71
C ILE A 195 -1.91 1.39 -0.34
N GLU A 196 -0.64 1.34 -0.73
CA GLU A 196 -0.21 0.70 -1.96
C GLU A 196 1.10 -0.09 -1.76
N LEU A 197 1.16 -1.28 -2.36
CA LEU A 197 2.37 -2.08 -2.51
C LEU A 197 2.64 -2.31 -4.00
N GLN A 198 3.83 -1.93 -4.47
CA GLN A 198 4.30 -2.30 -5.79
C GLN A 198 4.63 -3.79 -5.79
N LEU A 199 4.08 -4.52 -6.76
CA LEU A 199 4.34 -5.94 -6.92
C LEU A 199 5.57 -6.17 -7.79
N ASN A 200 6.16 -7.36 -7.70
CA ASN A 200 7.30 -7.74 -8.53
C ASN A 200 7.07 -7.51 -10.03
N GLN A 201 8.17 -7.31 -10.74
CA GLN A 201 8.12 -7.11 -12.19
C GLN A 201 7.64 -8.39 -12.88
N PHE A 202 6.89 -8.23 -13.97
CA PHE A 202 6.46 -9.34 -14.80
C PHE A 202 7.67 -10.03 -15.45
N GLU A 203 7.61 -11.36 -15.53
CA GLU A 203 8.61 -12.20 -16.16
C GLU A 203 8.10 -12.72 -17.51
N THR A 204 9.01 -12.98 -18.46
CA THR A 204 8.61 -13.60 -19.73
C THR A 204 8.66 -15.12 -19.61
N ILE A 205 7.52 -15.78 -19.80
CA ILE A 205 7.35 -17.24 -19.78
C ILE A 205 6.50 -17.64 -20.99
N ASP A 206 6.92 -18.64 -21.75
CA ASP A 206 6.18 -19.21 -22.90
C ASP A 206 5.62 -18.14 -23.88
N ASN A 207 6.46 -17.14 -24.19
CA ASN A 207 6.12 -16.04 -25.10
C ASN A 207 4.99 -15.10 -24.59
N ALA A 208 4.73 -15.11 -23.28
CA ALA A 208 3.83 -14.19 -22.60
C ALA A 208 4.55 -13.48 -21.44
N SER A 209 4.00 -12.36 -20.95
CA SER A 209 4.49 -11.68 -19.75
C SER A 209 3.59 -12.02 -18.57
N LEU A 210 4.17 -12.56 -17.50
CA LEU A 210 3.49 -13.14 -16.35
C LEU A 210 3.84 -12.38 -15.07
N GLY A 211 2.82 -11.94 -14.33
CA GLY A 211 2.95 -11.36 -13.00
C GLY A 211 2.23 -12.22 -11.98
N LYS A 212 2.94 -12.68 -10.94
CA LYS A 212 2.37 -13.42 -9.82
C LYS A 212 2.62 -12.69 -8.53
N ALA A 213 1.61 -12.63 -7.67
CA ALA A 213 1.75 -12.03 -6.35
C ALA A 213 0.79 -12.65 -5.35
N LYS A 214 1.28 -12.84 -4.13
CA LYS A 214 0.50 -13.16 -2.94
C LYS A 214 0.58 -11.99 -1.98
N HIS A 215 -0.57 -11.39 -1.70
CA HIS A 215 -0.68 -10.28 -0.77
C HIS A 215 -1.89 -10.46 0.15
N GLN A 216 -1.86 -9.78 1.28
CA GLN A 216 -2.85 -9.91 2.32
C GLN A 216 -3.33 -8.53 2.74
N ILE A 217 -4.58 -8.46 3.21
CA ILE A 217 -5.10 -7.32 3.96
C ILE A 217 -5.79 -7.83 5.21
N PHE A 218 -5.44 -7.23 6.35
CA PHE A 218 -6.02 -7.52 7.65
C PHE A 218 -6.63 -6.26 8.24
N GLY A 219 -7.76 -6.42 8.92
CA GLY A 219 -8.49 -5.35 9.58
C GLY A 219 -8.80 -5.71 11.03
N TYR A 220 -8.67 -4.72 11.90
CA TYR A 220 -8.87 -4.80 13.35
C TYR A 220 -9.73 -3.61 13.82
N ILE A 221 -10.58 -3.85 14.80
CA ILE A 221 -11.35 -2.81 15.51
C ILE A 221 -11.21 -3.04 17.03
N GLY A 222 -10.95 -1.97 17.77
CA GLY A 222 -10.85 -1.98 19.23
C GLY A 222 -10.65 -0.59 19.81
N SER A 223 -10.31 -0.50 21.10
CA SER A 223 -9.87 0.75 21.73
C SER A 223 -8.54 1.24 21.16
N LYS A 224 -8.18 2.50 21.44
CA LYS A 224 -6.92 3.09 20.98
C LYS A 224 -5.72 2.28 21.45
N GLU A 225 -5.70 1.89 22.72
CA GLU A 225 -4.61 1.15 23.35
C GLU A 225 -4.48 -0.24 22.72
N GLU A 226 -5.60 -0.94 22.54
CA GLU A 226 -5.62 -2.26 21.89
C GLU A 226 -5.11 -2.18 20.45
N ILE A 227 -5.51 -1.15 19.69
CA ILE A 227 -5.05 -0.97 18.31
C ILE A 227 -3.55 -0.64 18.26
N ILE A 228 -3.04 0.19 19.17
CA ILE A 228 -1.60 0.45 19.27
C ILE A 228 -0.85 -0.86 19.55
N ASP A 229 -1.33 -1.68 20.47
CA ASP A 229 -0.72 -2.99 20.77
C ASP A 229 -0.68 -3.91 19.53
N VAL A 230 -1.75 -3.93 18.73
CA VAL A 230 -1.80 -4.70 17.49
C VAL A 230 -0.82 -4.14 16.46
N VAL A 231 -0.78 -2.82 16.30
CA VAL A 231 0.13 -2.12 15.39
C VAL A 231 1.58 -2.47 15.71
N GLU A 232 2.00 -2.38 16.96
CA GLU A 232 3.37 -2.70 17.37
C GLU A 232 3.72 -4.16 17.07
N LYS A 233 2.81 -5.10 17.36
CA LYS A 233 2.99 -6.54 17.08
C LYS A 233 3.07 -6.85 15.59
N TYR A 234 2.19 -6.27 14.77
CA TYR A 234 2.13 -6.54 13.33
C TYR A 234 3.24 -5.86 12.56
N LEU A 235 3.45 -4.59 12.82
CA LEU A 235 4.38 -3.76 12.08
C LEU A 235 5.81 -3.91 12.62
N GLY A 236 5.97 -4.33 13.87
CA GLY A 236 7.27 -4.41 14.53
C GLY A 236 7.86 -3.00 14.71
N ILE A 237 7.02 -2.04 15.05
CA ILE A 237 7.37 -0.64 15.30
C ILE A 237 7.16 -0.35 16.79
N THR A 238 7.86 0.65 17.31
CA THR A 238 7.82 0.98 18.75
C THR A 238 7.30 2.39 18.94
N ASN A 239 6.33 2.57 19.86
CA ASN A 239 5.70 3.84 20.17
C ASN A 239 5.25 4.61 18.91
N PRO A 240 4.30 4.06 18.12
CA PRO A 240 3.83 4.70 16.91
C PRO A 240 3.21 6.08 17.19
N SER A 241 3.65 7.09 16.46
CA SER A 241 3.05 8.42 16.44
C SER A 241 1.81 8.41 15.54
N LEU A 242 0.68 8.81 16.11
CA LEU A 242 -0.61 8.94 15.42
C LEU A 242 -0.97 10.42 15.28
N PHE A 243 -1.48 10.81 14.12
CA PHE A 243 -1.98 12.15 13.81
C PHE A 243 -3.41 12.38 14.33
#